data_AF-A0A0K8WAK7-F1
#
_entry.id   AF-A0A0K8WAK7-F1
#
_cell.length_a   1.000
_cell.length_b   1.000
_cell.length_c   1.000
_cell.angle_alpha   90.00
_cell.angle_beta   90.00
_cell.angle_gamma   90.00
#
_symmetry.space_group_name_H-M   'P 1'
#
loop_
_entity.id
_entity.type
_entity.pdbx_description
1 polymer ?
#
loop_
_entity_poly.entity_id
_entity_poly.type
_entity_poly.pdbx_seq_one_letter_code
_entity_poly.pdbx_strand_id
1 'polypeptide(L)'
;MLCGSGLKTVALGFQSIRCGDSKVSICGGQESMSLAPHVIHLRNGIKIGPGTMLDTMTHDGLTDAMHNIHMGVTAENLVKQYNITREEQDEFAVHSQNLAENAQKNGFFEKEIVPVELKTRAGTQIFEKDEYIKGSTTIEALKTLKPCFIENGTVTAGNASGINDAAAAVLLMSGEEVTKRSIKPLAKIVAWAQTGIDPKIMGIGPVTAVEAVLQKAGWTKEEVDLFELNEAFAGQSIAVLKELKINADKVNVNGGAIALGHPIGASGCRILVTLLYALERLNVRKGVASLCIGGGMGIAMAIERV
;
A
#
# COMPACT_ATOMS: atom_id res chain seq x y z
N MET A 1 10.37 7.29 -2.63
CA MET A 1 9.10 7.61 -3.33
C MET A 1 7.93 7.28 -2.41
N LEU A 2 7.84 7.92 -1.22
CA LEU A 2 6.85 7.66 -0.16
C LEU A 2 6.26 6.23 -0.21
N CYS A 3 4.93 6.10 -0.31
CA CYS A 3 4.21 4.83 -0.35
C CYS A 3 4.67 3.90 -1.50
N GLY A 4 4.97 4.50 -2.66
CA GLY A 4 5.36 3.82 -3.89
C GLY A 4 6.74 3.17 -3.87
N SER A 5 7.55 3.44 -2.83
CA SER A 5 8.97 3.05 -2.79
C SER A 5 9.16 1.54 -2.99
N GLY A 6 8.44 0.71 -2.22
CA GLY A 6 8.55 -0.74 -2.29
C GLY A 6 8.24 -1.32 -3.67
N LEU A 7 7.20 -0.82 -4.36
CA LEU A 7 6.87 -1.29 -5.71
C LEU A 7 7.82 -0.70 -6.77
N LYS A 8 8.31 0.52 -6.54
CA LYS A 8 9.25 1.18 -7.45
C LYS A 8 10.59 0.45 -7.52
N THR A 9 11.10 -0.09 -6.43
CA THR A 9 12.34 -0.88 -6.46
C THR A 9 12.19 -2.14 -7.32
N VAL A 10 11.01 -2.78 -7.33
CA VAL A 10 10.71 -3.93 -8.20
C VAL A 10 10.73 -3.51 -9.67
N ALA A 11 10.14 -2.34 -9.99
CA ALA A 11 10.20 -1.78 -11.34
C ALA A 11 11.64 -1.46 -11.77
N LEU A 12 12.46 -0.90 -10.88
CA LEU A 12 13.88 -0.63 -11.14
C LEU A 12 14.69 -1.93 -11.33
N GLY A 13 14.44 -2.97 -10.52
CA GLY A 13 15.06 -4.28 -10.69
C GLY A 13 14.68 -4.93 -12.02
N PHE A 14 13.42 -4.83 -12.42
CA PHE A 14 12.95 -5.25 -13.75
C PHE A 14 13.66 -4.49 -14.87
N GLN A 15 13.81 -3.16 -14.75
CA GLN A 15 14.52 -2.35 -15.74
C GLN A 15 16.00 -2.74 -15.84
N SER A 16 16.69 -2.88 -14.69
CA SER A 16 18.09 -3.30 -14.62
C SER A 16 18.30 -4.65 -15.31
N ILE A 17 17.43 -5.63 -15.02
CA ILE A 17 17.49 -6.94 -15.68
C ILE A 17 17.24 -6.84 -17.18
N ARG A 18 16.26 -6.05 -17.61
CA ARG A 18 15.97 -5.86 -19.04
C ARG A 18 17.07 -5.13 -19.80
N CYS A 19 17.83 -4.25 -19.16
CA CYS A 19 18.95 -3.53 -19.77
C CYS A 19 20.25 -4.35 -19.76
N GLY A 20 20.29 -5.48 -19.04
CA GLY A 20 21.47 -6.34 -18.92
C GLY A 20 22.43 -5.95 -17.79
N ASP A 21 22.08 -4.92 -17.00
CA ASP A 21 22.90 -4.44 -15.86
C ASP A 21 22.87 -5.40 -14.67
N SER A 22 21.85 -6.26 -14.59
CA SER A 22 21.72 -7.28 -13.56
C SER A 22 21.07 -8.54 -14.11
N LYS A 23 21.32 -9.69 -13.47
CA LYS A 23 20.67 -10.97 -13.82
C LYS A 23 19.75 -11.49 -12.73
N VAL A 24 20.02 -11.07 -11.49
CA VAL A 24 19.31 -11.41 -10.26
C VAL A 24 19.29 -10.14 -9.39
N SER A 25 18.15 -9.81 -8.79
CA SER A 25 18.02 -8.64 -7.90
C SER A 25 17.04 -8.92 -6.78
N ILE A 26 17.38 -8.51 -5.55
CA ILE A 26 16.42 -8.44 -4.44
C ILE A 26 15.81 -7.04 -4.47
N CYS A 27 14.49 -6.97 -4.51
CA CYS A 27 13.73 -5.73 -4.55
C CYS A 27 12.66 -5.76 -3.47
N GLY A 28 12.20 -4.59 -3.03
CA GLY A 28 11.18 -4.48 -2.01
C GLY A 28 11.23 -3.15 -1.27
N GLY A 29 10.79 -3.16 -0.03
CA GLY A 29 10.84 -2.01 0.85
C GLY A 29 10.71 -2.42 2.31
N GLN A 30 11.16 -1.53 3.19
CA GLN A 30 11.01 -1.66 4.63
C GLN A 30 10.59 -0.30 5.20
N GLU A 31 9.88 -0.33 6.31
CA GLU A 31 9.55 0.86 7.08
C GLU A 31 9.42 0.48 8.55
N SER A 32 9.91 1.35 9.44
CA SER A 32 9.52 1.35 10.84
C SER A 32 9.11 2.78 11.21
N MET A 33 7.81 3.02 11.12
CA MET A 33 7.23 4.32 11.47
C MET A 33 7.24 4.53 12.98
N SER A 34 7.13 3.46 13.78
CA SER A 34 7.24 3.53 15.24
C SER A 34 8.59 4.07 15.73
N LEU A 35 9.65 3.91 14.93
CA LEU A 35 11.01 4.34 15.25
C LEU A 35 11.38 5.70 14.64
N ALA A 36 10.43 6.40 14.01
CA ALA A 36 10.68 7.72 13.43
C ALA A 36 11.05 8.74 14.53
N PRO A 37 12.20 9.43 14.43
CA PRO A 37 12.63 10.36 15.44
C PRO A 37 11.92 11.71 15.34
N HIS A 38 11.97 12.48 16.42
CA HIS A 38 11.82 13.93 16.34
C HIS A 38 13.18 14.58 16.03
N VAL A 39 13.20 15.62 15.20
CA VAL A 39 14.41 16.34 14.78
C VAL A 39 14.32 17.83 15.05
N ILE A 40 15.47 18.48 15.26
CA ILE A 40 15.57 19.93 15.42
C ILE A 40 16.79 20.46 14.66
N HIS A 41 16.62 21.55 13.92
CA HIS A 41 17.72 22.17 13.19
C HIS A 41 18.56 23.06 14.12
N LEU A 42 19.71 22.56 14.58
CA LEU A 42 20.59 23.26 15.54
C LEU A 42 21.95 23.67 14.97
N ARG A 43 22.16 23.62 13.65
CA ARG A 43 23.49 23.87 13.04
C ARG A 43 24.12 25.20 13.47
N ASN A 44 23.30 26.24 13.63
CA ASN A 44 23.73 27.58 14.06
C ASN A 44 23.37 27.89 15.54
N GLY A 45 22.86 26.91 16.29
CA GLY A 45 22.32 27.09 17.64
C GLY A 45 21.02 27.90 17.69
N ILE A 46 20.38 27.92 18.86
CA ILE A 46 19.26 28.82 19.19
C ILE A 46 19.81 29.87 20.14
N LYS A 47 19.92 31.12 19.68
CA LYS A 47 20.61 32.19 20.43
C LYS A 47 19.85 32.60 21.71
N ILE A 48 18.55 32.87 21.58
CA ILE A 48 17.61 33.21 22.67
C ILE A 48 16.20 32.75 22.19
N GLY A 49 15.41 32.11 23.04
CA GLY A 49 14.03 31.70 22.74
C GLY A 49 13.81 30.17 22.64
N PRO A 50 12.56 29.72 22.39
CA PRO A 50 12.23 28.29 22.31
C PRO A 50 12.71 27.65 21.00
N GLY A 51 12.92 26.32 21.04
CA GLY A 51 13.16 25.48 19.87
C GLY A 51 11.99 24.55 19.59
N THR A 52 11.70 24.30 18.32
CA THR A 52 10.64 23.37 17.89
C THR A 52 11.26 22.08 17.37
N MET A 53 10.84 20.96 17.93
CA MET A 53 11.15 19.65 17.37
C MET A 53 10.08 19.27 16.35
N LEU A 54 10.51 18.78 15.19
CA LEU A 54 9.67 18.28 14.11
C LEU A 54 9.57 16.75 14.21
N ASP A 55 8.36 16.22 14.17
CA ASP A 55 8.14 14.79 13.98
C ASP A 55 8.46 14.40 12.53
N THR A 56 9.48 13.57 12.32
CA THR A 56 9.89 13.14 10.97
C THR A 56 8.87 12.23 10.30
N MET A 57 8.11 11.42 11.04
CA MET A 57 7.06 10.58 10.45
C MET A 57 6.02 11.47 9.76
N THR A 58 5.56 12.49 10.48
CA THR A 58 4.57 13.42 9.96
C THR A 58 5.16 14.30 8.86
N HIS A 59 6.34 14.89 9.10
CA HIS A 59 6.96 15.85 8.18
C HIS A 59 7.43 15.19 6.87
N ASP A 60 8.15 14.07 6.95
CA ASP A 60 8.78 13.44 5.79
C ASP A 60 7.84 12.45 5.08
N GLY A 61 6.92 11.82 5.83
CA GLY A 61 6.07 10.74 5.33
C GLY A 61 4.62 11.13 5.02
N LEU A 62 4.03 12.03 5.81
CA LEU A 62 2.57 12.24 5.85
C LEU A 62 2.12 13.68 5.56
N THR A 63 3.05 14.60 5.26
CA THR A 63 2.76 15.99 4.92
C THR A 63 3.07 16.25 3.46
N ASP A 64 2.10 16.85 2.75
CA ASP A 64 2.31 17.29 1.38
C ASP A 64 3.27 18.49 1.38
N ALA A 65 4.44 18.33 0.74
CA ALA A 65 5.47 19.37 0.73
C ALA A 65 5.05 20.62 -0.07
N MET A 66 4.08 20.51 -0.99
CA MET A 66 3.68 21.61 -1.87
C MET A 66 2.61 22.50 -1.22
N HIS A 67 1.69 21.89 -0.49
CA HIS A 67 0.54 22.57 0.09
C HIS A 67 0.56 22.64 1.63
N ASN A 68 1.53 21.96 2.26
CA ASN A 68 1.65 21.87 3.72
C ASN A 68 0.37 21.36 4.39
N ILE A 69 -0.23 20.32 3.82
CA ILE A 69 -1.42 19.64 4.34
C ILE A 69 -1.13 18.18 4.62
N HIS A 70 -1.76 17.61 5.65
CA HIS A 70 -1.64 16.19 5.94
C HIS A 70 -2.27 15.35 4.81
N MET A 71 -1.74 14.15 4.53
CA MET A 71 -2.28 13.24 3.51
C MET A 71 -3.78 12.97 3.71
N GLY A 72 -4.25 12.93 4.96
CA GLY A 72 -5.68 12.79 5.28
C GLY A 72 -6.56 13.93 4.74
N VAL A 73 -6.04 15.15 4.61
CA VAL A 73 -6.75 16.28 3.97
C VAL A 73 -6.89 16.03 2.46
N THR A 74 -5.92 15.38 1.82
CA THR A 74 -6.03 14.99 0.39
C THR A 74 -7.12 13.95 0.17
N ALA A 75 -7.37 13.08 1.15
CA ALA A 75 -8.49 12.14 1.12
C ALA A 75 -9.83 12.87 1.26
N GLU A 76 -9.94 13.84 2.18
CA GLU A 76 -11.16 14.68 2.32
C GLU A 76 -11.46 15.48 1.04
N ASN A 77 -10.44 15.93 0.30
CA ASN A 77 -10.63 16.58 -1.00
C ASN A 77 -11.31 15.64 -2.00
N LEU A 78 -10.88 14.38 -2.06
CA LEU A 78 -11.49 13.37 -2.93
C LEU A 78 -12.90 13.00 -2.48
N VAL A 79 -13.12 12.83 -1.16
CA VAL A 79 -14.44 12.60 -0.58
C VAL A 79 -15.41 13.68 -1.06
N LYS A 80 -15.02 14.95 -0.95
CA LYS A 80 -15.83 16.08 -1.41
C LYS A 80 -16.05 16.07 -2.93
N GLN A 81 -14.99 15.84 -3.71
CA GLN A 81 -15.06 15.87 -5.16
C GLN A 81 -15.96 14.75 -5.75
N TYR A 82 -15.93 13.56 -5.13
CA TYR A 82 -16.68 12.38 -5.57
C TYR A 82 -17.99 12.15 -4.81
N ASN A 83 -18.38 13.10 -3.94
CA ASN A 83 -19.55 13.01 -3.07
C ASN A 83 -19.64 11.68 -2.31
N ILE A 84 -18.52 11.26 -1.72
CA ILE A 84 -18.44 10.01 -0.96
C ILE A 84 -18.93 10.29 0.45
N THR A 85 -19.91 9.55 0.91
CA THR A 85 -20.47 9.75 2.24
C THR A 85 -19.56 9.17 3.33
N ARG A 86 -19.82 9.55 4.58
CA ARG A 86 -19.16 8.93 5.73
C ARG A 86 -19.53 7.46 5.85
N GLU A 87 -20.80 7.14 5.58
CA GLU A 87 -21.34 5.80 5.63
C GLU A 87 -20.67 4.89 4.61
N GLU A 88 -20.50 5.33 3.35
CA GLU A 88 -19.78 4.58 2.32
C GLU A 88 -18.33 4.26 2.76
N GLN A 89 -17.65 5.21 3.40
CA GLN A 89 -16.28 5.03 3.91
C GLN A 89 -16.20 4.00 5.03
N ASP A 90 -17.13 4.07 5.99
CA ASP A 90 -17.15 3.15 7.12
C ASP A 90 -17.58 1.74 6.67
N GLU A 91 -18.52 1.61 5.73
CA GLU A 91 -18.91 0.32 5.14
C GLU A 91 -17.73 -0.34 4.42
N PHE A 92 -16.98 0.44 3.63
CA PHE A 92 -15.77 -0.04 2.97
C PHE A 92 -14.73 -0.53 3.99
N ALA A 93 -14.54 0.21 5.08
CA ALA A 93 -13.59 -0.14 6.14
C ALA A 93 -14.00 -1.44 6.89
N VAL A 94 -15.28 -1.58 7.23
CA VAL A 94 -15.82 -2.83 7.81
C VAL A 94 -15.58 -4.01 6.86
N HIS A 95 -15.83 -3.81 5.57
CA HIS A 95 -15.61 -4.85 4.57
C HIS A 95 -14.14 -5.28 4.52
N SER A 96 -13.19 -4.34 4.47
CA SER A 96 -11.76 -4.67 4.52
C SER A 96 -11.37 -5.40 5.80
N GLN A 97 -11.88 -4.99 6.97
CA GLN A 97 -11.58 -5.65 8.25
C GLN A 97 -12.10 -7.10 8.26
N ASN A 98 -13.32 -7.32 7.76
CA ASN A 98 -13.93 -8.65 7.70
C ASN A 98 -13.19 -9.58 6.72
N LEU A 99 -12.77 -9.07 5.57
CA LEU A 99 -11.96 -9.84 4.61
C LEU A 99 -10.61 -10.23 5.22
N ALA A 100 -9.91 -9.29 5.88
CA ALA A 100 -8.63 -9.56 6.53
C ALA A 100 -8.75 -10.53 7.70
N GLU A 101 -9.78 -10.38 8.54
CA GLU A 101 -10.07 -11.31 9.63
C GLU A 101 -10.33 -12.73 9.08
N ASN A 102 -11.13 -12.84 8.02
CA ASN A 102 -11.38 -14.12 7.38
C ASN A 102 -10.11 -14.71 6.76
N ALA A 103 -9.30 -13.90 6.06
CA ALA A 103 -8.05 -14.36 5.46
C ALA A 103 -7.07 -14.87 6.52
N GLN A 104 -6.90 -14.15 7.63
CA GLN A 104 -6.04 -14.57 8.73
C GLN A 104 -6.57 -15.84 9.42
N LYS A 105 -7.88 -15.96 9.65
CA LYS A 105 -8.49 -17.18 10.23
C LYS A 105 -8.33 -18.43 9.35
N ASN A 106 -8.31 -18.27 8.04
CA ASN A 106 -8.14 -19.36 7.08
C ASN A 106 -6.67 -19.61 6.70
N GLY A 107 -5.70 -18.97 7.37
CA GLY A 107 -4.27 -19.18 7.14
C GLY A 107 -3.76 -18.66 5.80
N PHE A 108 -4.45 -17.69 5.18
CA PHE A 108 -4.13 -17.23 3.83
C PHE A 108 -2.79 -16.49 3.73
N PHE A 109 -2.33 -15.88 4.84
CA PHE A 109 -1.07 -15.16 4.91
C PHE A 109 0.12 -16.03 5.36
N GLU A 110 -0.11 -17.27 5.78
CA GLU A 110 0.94 -18.13 6.37
C GLU A 110 2.11 -18.39 5.41
N LYS A 111 1.83 -18.45 4.10
CA LYS A 111 2.87 -18.66 3.08
C LYS A 111 3.69 -17.40 2.75
N GLU A 112 3.14 -16.22 3.02
CA GLU A 112 3.75 -14.93 2.64
C GLU A 112 4.43 -14.23 3.81
N ILE A 113 4.06 -14.56 5.05
CA ILE A 113 4.68 -14.02 6.27
C ILE A 113 5.89 -14.86 6.68
N VAL A 114 7.03 -14.18 6.87
CA VAL A 114 8.21 -14.76 7.52
C VAL A 114 8.18 -14.37 9.01
N PRO A 115 8.17 -15.32 9.96
CA PRO A 115 8.16 -15.00 11.38
C PRO A 115 9.38 -14.19 11.82
N VAL A 116 9.17 -13.22 12.71
CA VAL A 116 10.21 -12.38 13.31
C VAL A 116 10.38 -12.73 14.78
N GLU A 117 11.61 -13.05 15.19
CA GLU A 117 11.95 -13.27 16.59
C GLU A 117 12.11 -11.95 17.36
N LEU A 118 11.22 -11.70 18.32
CA LEU A 118 11.28 -10.58 19.24
C LEU A 118 11.97 -11.01 20.54
N LYS A 119 13.21 -10.55 20.75
CA LYS A 119 13.96 -10.80 21.98
C LYS A 119 13.59 -9.79 23.05
N THR A 120 12.89 -10.24 24.09
CA THR A 120 12.50 -9.43 25.24
C THR A 120 13.23 -9.87 26.50
N ARG A 121 13.14 -9.08 27.57
CA ARG A 121 13.65 -9.49 28.90
C ARG A 121 12.96 -10.76 29.43
N ALA A 122 11.73 -11.03 29.00
CA ALA A 122 10.94 -12.19 29.43
C ALA A 122 11.21 -13.45 28.57
N GLY A 123 12.02 -13.34 27.52
CA GLY A 123 12.32 -14.42 26.57
C GLY A 123 12.11 -14.01 25.11
N THR A 124 12.24 -14.98 24.20
CA THR A 124 11.98 -14.80 22.76
C THR A 124 10.51 -15.05 22.47
N GLN A 125 9.84 -14.09 21.83
CA GLN A 125 8.49 -14.21 21.29
C GLN A 125 8.56 -14.26 19.76
N ILE A 126 7.70 -15.04 19.12
CA ILE A 126 7.57 -15.08 17.67
C ILE A 126 6.43 -14.15 17.23
N PHE A 127 6.74 -13.23 16.32
CA PHE A 127 5.78 -12.36 15.66
C PHE A 127 5.54 -12.86 14.22
N GLU A 128 4.33 -13.35 13.95
CA GLU A 128 3.99 -14.03 12.69
C GLU A 128 2.56 -13.78 12.20
N LYS A 129 1.88 -12.78 12.78
CA LYS A 129 0.49 -12.43 12.46
C LYS A 129 0.32 -10.94 12.35
N ASP A 130 -0.53 -10.50 11.44
CA ASP A 130 -0.87 -9.08 11.29
C ASP A 130 -1.70 -8.63 12.50
N GLU A 131 -1.09 -7.82 13.37
CA GLU A 131 -1.71 -7.39 14.63
C GLU A 131 -2.68 -6.21 14.47
N TYR A 132 -2.70 -5.55 13.30
CA TYR A 132 -3.54 -4.38 13.05
C TYR A 132 -5.01 -4.74 12.70
N ILE A 133 -5.28 -6.02 12.44
CA ILE A 133 -6.62 -6.52 12.13
C ILE A 133 -7.50 -6.42 13.37
N LYS A 134 -8.59 -5.66 13.28
CA LYS A 134 -9.56 -5.48 14.36
C LYS A 134 -10.73 -6.43 14.14
N GLY A 135 -10.63 -7.64 14.69
CA GLY A 135 -11.68 -8.65 14.55
C GLY A 135 -13.04 -8.16 15.04
N SER A 136 -14.12 -8.60 14.37
CA SER A 136 -15.51 -8.21 14.66
C SER A 136 -15.79 -6.70 14.55
N THR A 137 -15.08 -5.97 13.68
CA THR A 137 -15.38 -4.56 13.44
C THR A 137 -16.80 -4.41 12.89
N THR A 138 -17.62 -3.55 13.52
CA THR A 138 -19.00 -3.27 13.07
C THR A 138 -19.18 -1.83 12.63
N ILE A 139 -20.21 -1.59 11.81
CA ILE A 139 -20.55 -0.25 11.33
C ILE A 139 -20.93 0.69 12.48
N GLU A 140 -21.58 0.17 13.52
CA GLU A 140 -21.95 0.92 14.73
C GLU A 140 -20.70 1.40 15.46
N ALA A 141 -19.68 0.55 15.58
CA ALA A 141 -18.43 0.92 16.22
C ALA A 141 -17.73 2.06 15.45
N LEU A 142 -17.66 1.96 14.13
CA LEU A 142 -17.01 2.99 13.31
C LEU A 142 -17.76 4.33 13.35
N LYS A 143 -19.09 4.33 13.36
CA LYS A 143 -19.92 5.55 13.44
C LYS A 143 -19.63 6.42 14.68
N THR A 144 -19.13 5.82 15.76
CA THR A 144 -18.77 6.58 16.97
C THR A 144 -17.47 7.39 16.85
N LEU A 145 -16.64 7.09 15.83
CA LEU A 145 -15.33 7.70 15.67
C LEU A 145 -15.43 9.13 15.12
N LYS A 146 -14.63 10.01 15.73
CA LYS A 146 -14.52 11.42 15.35
C LYS A 146 -13.60 11.58 14.12
N PRO A 147 -13.86 12.57 13.26
CA PRO A 147 -12.96 12.96 12.18
C PRO A 147 -11.56 13.32 12.69
N CYS A 148 -10.52 12.98 11.92
CA CYS A 148 -9.12 13.13 12.36
C CYS A 148 -8.39 14.33 11.75
N PHE A 149 -8.81 14.84 10.60
CA PHE A 149 -7.97 15.75 9.80
C PHE A 149 -8.52 17.17 9.61
N ILE A 150 -9.84 17.31 9.48
CA ILE A 150 -10.50 18.61 9.37
C ILE A 150 -11.76 18.65 10.25
N GLU A 151 -12.13 19.85 10.66
CA GLU A 151 -13.41 20.07 11.36
C GLU A 151 -14.58 19.67 10.44
N ASN A 152 -15.54 18.93 10.97
CA ASN A 152 -16.67 18.36 10.20
C ASN A 152 -16.25 17.49 9.01
N GLY A 153 -15.05 16.90 9.06
CA GLY A 153 -14.58 15.90 8.09
C GLY A 153 -15.32 14.57 8.20
N THR A 154 -14.92 13.63 7.35
CA THR A 154 -15.49 12.27 7.30
C THR A 154 -14.43 11.17 7.46
N VAL A 155 -13.16 11.51 7.29
CA VAL A 155 -12.06 10.57 7.46
C VAL A 155 -11.74 10.42 8.94
N THR A 156 -11.72 9.18 9.43
CA THR A 156 -11.49 8.79 10.82
C THR A 156 -10.40 7.73 10.93
N ALA A 157 -9.94 7.46 12.15
CA ALA A 157 -9.04 6.35 12.44
C ALA A 157 -9.64 4.95 12.15
N GLY A 158 -10.93 4.86 11.86
CA GLY A 158 -11.61 3.61 11.50
C GLY A 158 -11.67 3.36 10.00
N ASN A 159 -11.60 4.42 9.18
CA ASN A 159 -11.70 4.35 7.73
C ASN A 159 -10.43 4.87 7.01
N ALA A 160 -9.34 4.96 7.75
CA ALA A 160 -7.99 5.23 7.26
C ALA A 160 -7.05 4.10 7.70
N SER A 161 -5.99 3.85 6.93
CA SER A 161 -4.95 2.92 7.36
C SER A 161 -4.15 3.45 8.55
N GLY A 162 -3.48 2.54 9.26
CA GLY A 162 -2.65 2.88 10.40
C GLY A 162 -1.26 3.43 10.06
N ILE A 163 -0.54 3.70 11.14
CA ILE A 163 0.92 3.86 11.18
C ILE A 163 1.47 2.48 11.55
N ASN A 164 2.30 1.89 10.69
CA ASN A 164 2.69 0.49 10.81
C ASN A 164 4.15 0.27 10.43
N ASP A 165 4.69 -0.85 10.91
CA ASP A 165 6.05 -1.30 10.65
C ASP A 165 6.00 -2.60 9.85
N ALA A 166 6.80 -2.70 8.78
CA ALA A 166 6.97 -3.96 8.04
C ALA A 166 8.17 -3.91 7.10
N ALA A 167 8.54 -5.07 6.57
CA ALA A 167 9.33 -5.19 5.36
C ALA A 167 8.70 -6.22 4.42
N ALA A 168 8.83 -6.00 3.12
CA ALA A 168 8.42 -6.94 2.08
C ALA A 168 9.48 -6.94 0.98
N ALA A 169 9.78 -8.13 0.45
CA ALA A 169 10.80 -8.29 -0.59
C ALA A 169 10.44 -9.40 -1.57
N VAL A 170 10.96 -9.27 -2.79
CA VAL A 170 10.86 -10.24 -3.88
C VAL A 170 12.23 -10.44 -4.51
N LEU A 171 12.48 -11.67 -4.99
CA LEU A 171 13.66 -12.01 -5.76
C LEU A 171 13.32 -12.01 -7.25
N LEU A 172 13.94 -11.11 -8.01
CA LEU A 172 13.80 -11.03 -9.46
C LEU A 172 14.95 -11.76 -10.15
N MET A 173 14.63 -12.45 -11.23
CA MET A 173 15.61 -13.10 -12.10
C MET A 173 15.23 -12.92 -13.57
N SER A 174 16.24 -12.88 -14.44
CA SER A 174 16.01 -13.03 -15.88
C SER A 174 15.46 -14.42 -16.20
N GLY A 175 14.72 -14.55 -17.31
CA GLY A 175 14.22 -15.86 -17.76
C GLY A 175 15.34 -16.87 -17.99
N GLU A 176 16.50 -16.41 -18.48
CA GLU A 176 17.69 -17.26 -18.65
C GLU A 176 18.21 -17.82 -17.32
N GLU A 177 18.30 -17.00 -16.27
CA GLU A 177 18.75 -17.46 -14.95
C GLU A 177 17.72 -18.40 -14.30
N VAL A 178 16.42 -18.16 -14.50
CA VAL A 178 15.36 -19.07 -14.04
C VAL A 178 15.54 -20.46 -14.67
N THR A 179 15.72 -20.53 -16.00
CA THR A 179 15.94 -21.79 -16.72
C THR A 179 17.26 -22.45 -16.30
N LYS A 180 18.35 -21.68 -16.24
CA LYS A 180 19.68 -22.18 -15.88
C LYS A 180 19.73 -22.79 -14.48
N ARG A 181 18.94 -22.25 -13.54
CA ARG A 181 18.90 -22.69 -12.13
C ARG A 181 17.77 -23.66 -11.82
N SER A 182 16.91 -23.98 -12.79
CA SER A 182 15.74 -24.84 -12.60
C SER A 182 14.82 -24.36 -11.47
N ILE A 183 14.64 -23.04 -11.33
CA ILE A 183 13.77 -22.44 -10.32
C ILE A 183 12.37 -22.28 -10.91
N LYS A 184 11.33 -22.59 -10.13
CA LYS A 184 9.94 -22.30 -10.50
C LYS A 184 9.60 -20.86 -10.08
N PRO A 185 9.37 -19.91 -11.01
CA PRO A 185 8.95 -18.57 -10.64
C PRO A 185 7.51 -18.58 -10.11
N LEU A 186 7.14 -17.55 -9.34
CA LEU A 186 5.74 -17.32 -8.95
C LEU A 186 4.96 -16.63 -10.07
N ALA A 187 5.56 -15.61 -10.69
CA ALA A 187 4.95 -14.85 -11.76
C ALA A 187 6.00 -14.19 -12.65
N LYS A 188 5.55 -13.68 -13.79
CA LYS A 188 6.28 -12.81 -14.70
C LYS A 188 5.78 -11.38 -14.53
N ILE A 189 6.70 -10.42 -14.48
CA ILE A 189 6.37 -9.00 -14.60
C ILE A 189 6.09 -8.71 -16.08
N VAL A 190 4.86 -8.28 -16.38
CA VAL A 190 4.41 -7.96 -17.75
C VAL A 190 4.71 -6.51 -18.09
N ALA A 191 4.27 -5.60 -17.22
CA ALA A 191 4.47 -4.17 -17.39
C ALA A 191 4.46 -3.43 -16.05
N TRP A 192 4.98 -2.21 -16.06
CA TRP A 192 4.81 -1.26 -14.97
C TRP A 192 4.58 0.15 -15.52
N ALA A 193 3.88 0.98 -14.74
CA ALA A 193 3.66 2.38 -15.07
C ALA A 193 3.72 3.23 -13.80
N GLN A 194 4.13 4.49 -13.99
CA GLN A 194 4.08 5.53 -12.98
C GLN A 194 3.58 6.80 -13.65
N THR A 195 2.70 7.52 -12.96
CA THR A 195 2.06 8.74 -13.44
C THR A 195 2.11 9.82 -12.36
N GLY A 196 1.95 11.07 -12.79
CA GLY A 196 1.85 12.24 -11.90
C GLY A 196 0.48 12.89 -12.03
N ILE A 197 0.00 13.45 -10.93
CA ILE A 197 -1.29 14.14 -10.78
C ILE A 197 -1.15 15.31 -9.80
N ASP A 198 -2.22 16.09 -9.58
CA ASP A 198 -2.23 17.15 -8.58
C ASP A 198 -2.02 16.57 -7.16
N PRO A 199 -1.02 17.06 -6.38
CA PRO A 199 -0.78 16.61 -5.00
C PRO A 199 -1.98 16.73 -4.06
N LYS A 200 -2.90 17.68 -4.29
CA LYS A 200 -4.09 17.86 -3.44
C LYS A 200 -5.07 16.69 -3.50
N ILE A 201 -5.00 15.89 -4.55
CA ILE A 201 -5.85 14.73 -4.80
C ILE A 201 -5.01 13.48 -5.06
N MET A 202 -3.81 13.41 -4.46
CA MET A 202 -2.82 12.33 -4.69
C MET A 202 -3.41 10.91 -4.63
N GLY A 203 -4.47 10.71 -3.85
CA GLY A 203 -5.20 9.45 -3.72
C GLY A 203 -5.73 8.89 -5.04
N ILE A 204 -6.04 9.72 -6.05
CA ILE A 204 -6.56 9.23 -7.35
C ILE A 204 -5.46 8.74 -8.30
N GLY A 205 -4.19 8.86 -7.92
CA GLY A 205 -3.02 8.43 -8.70
C GLY A 205 -3.13 7.01 -9.30
N PRO A 206 -3.64 5.99 -8.57
CA PRO A 206 -3.83 4.64 -9.08
C PRO A 206 -4.63 4.55 -10.37
N VAL A 207 -5.60 5.44 -10.61
CA VAL A 207 -6.45 5.38 -11.82
C VAL A 207 -5.58 5.47 -13.06
N THR A 208 -4.82 6.56 -13.18
CA THR A 208 -3.96 6.82 -14.34
C THR A 208 -2.83 5.81 -14.44
N ALA A 209 -2.29 5.33 -13.31
CA ALA A 209 -1.24 4.32 -13.28
C ALA A 209 -1.74 2.94 -13.76
N VAL A 210 -2.93 2.52 -13.33
CA VAL A 210 -3.56 1.27 -13.75
C VAL A 210 -3.90 1.32 -15.24
N GLU A 211 -4.50 2.41 -15.72
CA GLU A 211 -4.80 2.55 -17.15
C GLU A 211 -3.53 2.48 -18.01
N ALA A 212 -2.47 3.18 -17.59
CA ALA A 212 -1.19 3.15 -18.27
C ALA A 212 -0.52 1.76 -18.24
N VAL A 213 -0.61 1.02 -17.13
CA VAL A 213 -0.01 -0.33 -17.05
C VAL A 213 -0.78 -1.34 -17.87
N LEU A 214 -2.11 -1.26 -17.90
CA LEU A 214 -2.96 -2.11 -18.74
C LEU A 214 -2.69 -1.87 -20.22
N GLN A 215 -2.59 -0.59 -20.64
CA GLN A 215 -2.20 -0.25 -22.01
C GLN A 215 -0.84 -0.85 -22.38
N LYS A 216 0.17 -0.75 -21.50
CA LYS A 216 1.51 -1.33 -21.73
C LYS A 216 1.50 -2.86 -21.74
N ALA A 217 0.66 -3.49 -20.92
CA ALA A 217 0.49 -4.93 -20.87
C ALA A 217 -0.31 -5.48 -22.07
N GLY A 218 -1.05 -4.61 -22.77
CA GLY A 218 -2.01 -5.01 -23.79
C GLY A 218 -3.21 -5.75 -23.21
N TRP A 219 -3.63 -5.38 -22.00
CA TRP A 219 -4.76 -6.01 -21.28
C TRP A 219 -5.94 -5.06 -21.16
N THR A 220 -7.14 -5.62 -21.09
CA THR A 220 -8.34 -4.90 -20.64
C THR A 220 -8.56 -5.09 -19.14
N LYS A 221 -9.43 -4.27 -18.55
CA LYS A 221 -9.78 -4.36 -17.11
C LYS A 221 -10.46 -5.68 -16.77
N GLU A 222 -11.24 -6.23 -17.70
CA GLU A 222 -12.02 -7.46 -17.55
C GLU A 222 -11.13 -8.70 -17.51
N GLU A 223 -10.00 -8.67 -18.23
CA GLU A 223 -9.01 -9.74 -18.27
C GLU A 223 -8.21 -9.86 -16.98
N VAL A 224 -8.16 -8.82 -16.13
CA VAL A 224 -7.47 -8.89 -14.85
C VAL A 224 -8.31 -9.72 -13.88
N ASP A 225 -7.70 -10.74 -13.30
CA ASP A 225 -8.34 -11.64 -12.35
C ASP A 225 -8.42 -11.03 -10.95
N LEU A 226 -7.33 -10.40 -10.51
CA LEU A 226 -7.22 -9.77 -9.19
C LEU A 226 -6.53 -8.41 -9.24
N PHE A 227 -6.99 -7.50 -8.40
CA PHE A 227 -6.35 -6.22 -8.14
C PHE A 227 -5.98 -6.12 -6.66
N GLU A 228 -4.76 -5.68 -6.38
CA GLU A 228 -4.37 -5.19 -5.07
C GLU A 228 -4.20 -3.67 -5.16
N LEU A 229 -5.20 -2.93 -4.68
CA LEU A 229 -5.24 -1.48 -4.69
C LEU A 229 -5.10 -0.97 -3.25
N ASN A 230 -3.97 -0.34 -2.93
CA ASN A 230 -3.69 0.04 -1.55
C ASN A 230 -4.75 0.99 -0.96
N GLU A 231 -5.15 0.73 0.28
CA GLU A 231 -6.22 1.46 0.98
C GLU A 231 -5.65 2.45 2.01
N ALA A 232 -4.96 3.49 1.55
CA ALA A 232 -4.48 4.52 2.50
C ALA A 232 -5.64 5.19 3.25
N PHE A 233 -6.74 5.43 2.53
CA PHE A 233 -7.99 5.99 3.06
C PHE A 233 -9.18 5.36 2.31
N ALA A 234 -10.29 5.08 2.99
CA ALA A 234 -11.48 4.54 2.34
C ALA A 234 -12.01 5.48 1.25
N GLY A 235 -12.07 6.79 1.54
CA GLY A 235 -12.51 7.80 0.58
C GLY A 235 -11.72 7.80 -0.73
N GLN A 236 -10.38 7.65 -0.67
CA GLN A 236 -9.60 7.54 -1.90
C GLN A 236 -9.83 6.20 -2.60
N SER A 237 -9.90 5.08 -1.86
CA SER A 237 -10.12 3.75 -2.45
C SER A 237 -11.44 3.71 -3.22
N ILE A 238 -12.51 4.25 -2.62
CA ILE A 238 -13.83 4.34 -3.25
C ILE A 238 -13.77 5.23 -4.50
N ALA A 239 -13.08 6.38 -4.46
CA ALA A 239 -12.90 7.25 -5.62
C ALA A 239 -12.18 6.50 -6.77
N VAL A 240 -11.10 5.78 -6.47
CA VAL A 240 -10.37 4.96 -7.44
C VAL A 240 -11.25 3.88 -8.06
N LEU A 241 -12.06 3.18 -7.25
CA LEU A 241 -12.98 2.15 -7.74
C LEU A 241 -14.08 2.73 -8.64
N LYS A 242 -14.69 3.86 -8.24
CA LYS A 242 -15.70 4.58 -9.04
C LYS A 242 -15.14 5.00 -10.40
N GLU A 243 -13.90 5.50 -10.44
CA GLU A 243 -13.25 5.97 -11.67
C GLU A 243 -12.80 4.81 -12.57
N LEU A 244 -12.17 3.78 -11.98
CA LEU A 244 -11.70 2.63 -12.74
C LEU A 244 -12.83 1.77 -13.28
N LYS A 245 -14.00 1.75 -12.64
CA LYS A 245 -15.18 0.95 -13.03
C LYS A 245 -14.85 -0.54 -13.16
N ILE A 246 -14.08 -1.06 -12.20
CA ILE A 246 -13.71 -2.47 -12.11
C ILE A 246 -14.63 -3.22 -11.15
N ASN A 247 -14.69 -4.54 -11.28
CA ASN A 247 -15.44 -5.38 -10.33
C ASN A 247 -14.75 -5.34 -8.95
N ALA A 248 -15.47 -4.85 -7.93
CA ALA A 248 -15.00 -4.76 -6.56
C ALA A 248 -14.67 -6.15 -5.95
N ASP A 249 -15.36 -7.22 -6.38
CA ASP A 249 -15.10 -8.59 -5.89
C ASP A 249 -13.71 -9.12 -6.26
N LYS A 250 -13.03 -8.47 -7.22
CA LYS A 250 -11.66 -8.80 -7.63
C LYS A 250 -10.60 -7.99 -6.89
N VAL A 251 -10.99 -7.05 -6.03
CA VAL A 251 -10.09 -6.07 -5.40
C VAL A 251 -9.86 -6.46 -3.95
N ASN A 252 -8.59 -6.53 -3.53
CA ASN A 252 -8.17 -6.75 -2.14
C ASN A 252 -8.93 -7.91 -1.48
N VAL A 253 -8.97 -9.07 -2.14
CA VAL A 253 -9.82 -10.22 -1.73
C VAL A 253 -9.47 -10.80 -0.35
N ASN A 254 -8.33 -10.40 0.21
CA ASN A 254 -7.87 -10.76 1.55
C ASN A 254 -7.95 -9.57 2.54
N GLY A 255 -8.64 -8.48 2.18
CA GLY A 255 -8.59 -7.20 2.89
C GLY A 255 -7.39 -6.36 2.51
N GLY A 256 -7.46 -5.05 2.72
CA GLY A 256 -6.41 -4.11 2.37
C GLY A 256 -5.83 -3.38 3.58
N ALA A 257 -5.18 -2.24 3.31
CA ALA A 257 -4.37 -1.51 4.28
C ALA A 257 -5.16 -0.85 5.43
N ILE A 258 -6.48 -0.70 5.31
CA ILE A 258 -7.31 -0.28 6.46
C ILE A 258 -7.25 -1.33 7.57
N ALA A 259 -7.20 -2.62 7.20
CA ALA A 259 -7.12 -3.73 8.15
C ALA A 259 -5.70 -4.22 8.40
N LEU A 260 -4.87 -4.27 7.37
CA LEU A 260 -3.52 -4.82 7.42
C LEU A 260 -2.44 -3.78 7.75
N GLY A 261 -2.79 -2.49 7.72
CA GLY A 261 -1.87 -1.40 7.98
C GLY A 261 -1.08 -0.93 6.75
N HIS A 262 -0.43 0.24 6.89
CA HIS A 262 0.27 0.95 5.81
C HIS A 262 1.70 1.38 6.18
N PRO A 263 2.66 0.43 6.24
CA PRO A 263 4.08 0.74 6.40
C PRO A 263 4.61 1.39 5.11
N ILE A 264 4.70 2.72 5.07
CA ILE A 264 4.83 3.54 3.85
C ILE A 264 5.86 2.97 2.86
N GLY A 265 7.12 2.85 3.25
CA GLY A 265 8.21 2.36 2.40
C GLY A 265 8.06 0.92 1.92
N ALA A 266 7.37 0.06 2.69
CA ALA A 266 7.17 -1.36 2.38
C ALA A 266 5.88 -1.66 1.59
N SER A 267 4.87 -0.80 1.73
CA SER A 267 3.48 -1.11 1.32
C SER A 267 3.35 -1.49 -0.14
N GLY A 268 4.05 -0.80 -1.04
CA GLY A 268 4.00 -1.14 -2.46
C GLY A 268 4.50 -2.56 -2.77
N CYS A 269 5.52 -3.05 -2.05
CA CYS A 269 5.95 -4.44 -2.21
C CYS A 269 5.07 -5.41 -1.42
N ARG A 270 4.53 -4.99 -0.26
CA ARG A 270 3.62 -5.81 0.55
C ARG A 270 2.38 -6.22 -0.24
N ILE A 271 1.71 -5.27 -0.89
CA ILE A 271 0.52 -5.58 -1.71
C ILE A 271 0.86 -6.43 -2.94
N LEU A 272 2.08 -6.30 -3.50
CA LEU A 272 2.53 -7.16 -4.60
C LEU A 272 2.74 -8.60 -4.12
N VAL A 273 3.31 -8.78 -2.92
CA VAL A 273 3.47 -10.09 -2.29
C VAL A 273 2.10 -10.72 -2.07
N THR A 274 1.18 -10.02 -1.43
CA THR A 274 -0.20 -10.50 -1.21
C THR A 274 -0.89 -10.87 -2.53
N LEU A 275 -0.72 -10.08 -3.59
CA LEU A 275 -1.24 -10.39 -4.92
C LEU A 275 -0.68 -11.70 -5.48
N LEU A 276 0.64 -11.91 -5.40
CA LEU A 276 1.30 -13.12 -5.91
C LEU A 276 0.73 -14.40 -5.25
N TYR A 277 0.59 -14.38 -3.93
CA TYR A 277 0.07 -15.52 -3.18
C TYR A 277 -1.45 -15.69 -3.35
N ALA A 278 -2.21 -14.60 -3.52
CA ALA A 278 -3.63 -14.68 -3.86
C ALA A 278 -3.88 -15.30 -5.25
N LEU A 279 -3.09 -14.90 -6.26
CA LEU A 279 -3.14 -15.50 -7.60
C LEU A 279 -2.82 -17.00 -7.56
N GLU A 280 -1.81 -17.42 -6.77
CA GLU A 280 -1.47 -18.83 -6.55
C GLU A 280 -2.65 -19.58 -5.92
N ARG A 281 -3.14 -19.09 -4.78
CA ARG A 281 -4.20 -19.75 -4.00
C ARG A 281 -5.49 -19.92 -4.78
N LEU A 282 -5.90 -18.88 -5.52
CA LEU A 282 -7.12 -18.89 -6.32
C LEU A 282 -6.93 -19.52 -7.71
N ASN A 283 -5.70 -19.94 -8.04
CA ASN A 283 -5.33 -20.55 -9.33
C ASN A 283 -5.73 -19.70 -10.55
N VAL A 284 -5.67 -18.38 -10.41
CA VAL A 284 -5.89 -17.40 -11.49
C VAL A 284 -4.55 -16.84 -11.97
N ARG A 285 -4.53 -15.98 -13.01
CA ARG A 285 -3.30 -15.65 -13.74
C ARG A 285 -2.92 -14.18 -13.72
N LYS A 286 -3.83 -13.28 -14.10
CA LYS A 286 -3.51 -11.87 -14.36
C LYS A 286 -3.81 -11.01 -13.14
N GLY A 287 -2.79 -10.33 -12.61
CA GLY A 287 -2.92 -9.47 -11.45
C GLY A 287 -2.37 -8.07 -11.68
N VAL A 288 -2.97 -7.07 -11.02
CA VAL A 288 -2.46 -5.70 -10.99
C VAL A 288 -2.33 -5.22 -9.55
N ALA A 289 -1.11 -4.82 -9.15
CA ALA A 289 -0.86 -4.12 -7.89
C ALA A 289 -0.70 -2.62 -8.16
N SER A 290 -1.36 -1.76 -7.39
CA SER A 290 -1.28 -0.30 -7.56
C SER A 290 -1.51 0.47 -6.27
N LEU A 291 -0.91 1.66 -6.17
CA LEU A 291 -1.10 2.53 -5.02
C LEU A 291 -0.87 4.03 -5.34
N CYS A 292 -1.53 4.87 -4.55
CA CYS A 292 -1.31 6.30 -4.52
C CYS A 292 0.01 6.63 -3.82
N ILE A 293 0.57 7.81 -4.13
CA ILE A 293 1.84 8.27 -3.56
C ILE A 293 1.68 9.76 -3.23
N GLY A 294 1.99 10.12 -1.98
CA GLY A 294 2.02 11.52 -1.54
C GLY A 294 2.89 12.40 -2.47
N GLY A 295 2.52 13.67 -2.59
CA GLY A 295 3.11 14.56 -3.60
C GLY A 295 2.56 14.38 -5.01
N GLY A 296 1.49 13.59 -5.20
CA GLY A 296 0.73 13.55 -6.45
C GLY A 296 1.26 12.57 -7.49
N MET A 297 1.38 11.28 -7.13
CA MET A 297 1.76 10.24 -8.10
C MET A 297 0.95 8.96 -7.90
N GLY A 298 0.96 8.11 -8.93
CA GLY A 298 0.51 6.72 -8.86
C GLY A 298 1.55 5.78 -9.45
N ILE A 299 1.59 4.54 -8.96
CA ILE A 299 2.41 3.46 -9.54
C ILE A 299 1.59 2.18 -9.63
N ALA A 300 1.73 1.46 -10.75
CA ALA A 300 1.07 0.19 -10.97
C ALA A 300 2.01 -0.82 -11.62
N MET A 301 1.81 -2.10 -11.30
CA MET A 301 2.54 -3.22 -11.88
C MET A 301 1.56 -4.33 -12.29
N ALA A 302 1.67 -4.77 -13.53
CA ALA A 302 0.94 -5.91 -14.07
C ALA A 302 1.82 -7.15 -14.02
N ILE A 303 1.31 -8.21 -13.42
CA ILE A 303 1.99 -9.50 -13.29
C ILE A 303 1.12 -10.64 -13.81
N GLU A 304 1.76 -11.67 -14.34
CA GLU A 304 1.09 -12.89 -14.83
C GLU A 304 1.69 -14.11 -14.16
N ARG A 305 0.86 -14.87 -13.44
CA ARG A 305 1.29 -16.12 -12.78
C ARG A 305 1.68 -17.16 -13.83
N VAL A 306 2.80 -17.86 -13.56
CA VAL A 306 3.31 -18.99 -14.36
C VAL A 306 2.72 -20.32 -13.93
#